data_AF-A0A1L1PQU0-F1
#
_entry.id   AF-A0A1L1PQU0-F1
#
_cell.length_a   1.000
_cell.length_b   1.000
_cell.length_c   1.000
_cell.angle_alpha   90.00
_cell.angle_beta   90.00
_cell.angle_gamma   90.00
#
_symmetry.space_group_name_H-M   'P 1'
#
loop_
_entity.id
_entity.type
_entity.pdbx_description
1 polymer ?
#
loop_
_entity_poly.entity_id
_entity_poly.type
_entity_poly.pdbx_seq_one_letter_code
_entity_poly.pdbx_strand_id
1 'polypeptide(L)'
;MSYTAHEIAFLQDLVAKGSGQKAASSTSRSLGQHYGMGQHIGSRFTFTEADAARARQMLVNANIAIEPPSTGLRRAEAGQNNPAREKAGTLPPHGDSIAVKAAHGHCDLDGLPVATQGYQVLTLEQALSVRADVLLVVENLESLRFLERNRWIDYESKAERAKQLAAGLSRPRGGLTVPADVLQGR
;
A
#
# COMPACT_ATOMS: atom_id res chain seq x y z
N MET A 1 15.24 14.79 -4.37
CA MET A 1 15.64 13.60 -3.57
C MET A 1 14.54 13.31 -2.58
N SER A 2 14.23 12.03 -2.32
CA SER A 2 13.21 11.63 -1.34
C SER A 2 13.89 11.12 -0.08
N TYR A 3 13.52 11.64 1.08
CA TYR A 3 13.96 11.08 2.37
C TYR A 3 13.11 9.86 2.74
N THR A 4 13.73 8.87 3.37
CA THR A 4 13.01 7.73 3.95
C THR A 4 12.30 8.12 5.24
N ALA A 5 11.28 7.35 5.65
CA ALA A 5 10.56 7.63 6.89
C ALA A 5 11.46 7.60 8.15
N HIS A 6 12.47 6.73 8.17
CA HIS A 6 13.46 6.67 9.24
C HIS A 6 14.36 7.91 9.26
N GLU A 7 14.77 8.41 8.10
CA GLU A 7 15.53 9.67 8.00
C GLU A 7 14.69 10.86 8.45
N ILE A 8 13.42 10.95 8.03
CA ILE A 8 12.51 12.02 8.46
C ILE A 8 12.33 12.02 9.98
N ALA A 9 12.03 10.86 10.58
CA ALA A 9 11.87 10.74 12.02
C ALA A 9 13.18 11.10 12.76
N PHE A 10 14.32 10.71 12.21
CA PHE A 10 15.62 11.06 12.76
C PHE A 10 15.88 12.56 12.73
N LEU A 11 15.59 13.24 11.60
CA LEU A 11 15.75 14.68 11.44
C LEU A 11 14.83 15.45 12.39
N GLN A 12 13.56 15.03 12.51
CA GLN A 12 12.61 15.62 13.46
C GLN A 12 13.08 15.47 14.92
N ASP A 13 13.57 14.29 15.30
CA ASP A 13 14.14 14.05 16.63
C ASP A 13 15.42 14.87 16.88
N LEU A 14 16.26 15.07 15.85
CA LEU A 14 17.46 15.89 15.95
C LEU A 14 17.12 17.37 16.11
N VAL A 15 16.11 17.88 15.39
CA VAL A 15 15.63 19.26 15.56
C VAL A 15 15.04 19.46 16.96
N ALA A 16 14.28 18.50 17.46
CA ALA A 16 13.66 18.60 18.79
C ALA A 16 14.69 18.58 19.93
N LYS A 17 15.77 17.79 19.81
CA LYS A 17 16.80 17.65 20.85
C LYS A 17 17.95 18.66 20.72
N GLY A 18 18.16 19.24 19.54
CA GLY A 18 19.21 20.23 19.27
C GLY A 18 20.61 19.63 19.13
N SER A 19 21.06 18.80 20.08
CA SER A 19 22.34 18.10 19.99
C SER A 19 22.31 16.77 20.74
N GLY A 20 23.22 15.86 20.40
CA GLY A 20 23.28 14.58 21.10
C GLY A 20 24.07 13.49 20.39
N GLN A 21 24.28 12.39 21.10
CA GLN A 21 24.97 11.22 20.57
C GLN A 21 23.99 10.13 20.16
N LYS A 22 24.15 9.60 18.95
CA LYS A 22 23.37 8.47 18.45
C LYS A 22 24.28 7.32 18.04
N ALA A 23 23.73 6.11 18.07
CA ALA A 23 24.45 4.93 17.58
C ALA A 23 24.78 5.07 16.09
N ALA A 24 25.82 4.35 15.64
CA ALA A 24 26.24 4.28 14.24
C ALA A 24 25.29 3.44 13.36
N SER A 25 24.00 3.79 13.38
CA SER A 25 22.97 3.19 12.52
C SER A 25 23.16 3.55 11.04
N SER A 26 22.47 2.84 10.16
CA SER A 26 22.45 3.12 8.72
C SER A 26 22.03 4.58 8.43
N THR A 27 21.07 5.12 9.18
CA THR A 27 20.64 6.52 9.08
C THR A 27 21.74 7.50 9.49
N SER A 28 22.41 7.28 10.63
CA SER A 28 23.52 8.16 11.06
C SER A 28 24.66 8.17 10.03
N ARG A 29 24.99 7.01 9.45
CA ARG A 29 26.00 6.88 8.40
C ARG A 29 25.57 7.57 7.10
N SER A 30 24.32 7.37 6.66
CA SER A 30 23.74 8.04 5.48
C SER A 30 23.81 9.56 5.62
N LEU A 31 23.42 10.10 6.78
CA LEU A 31 23.45 11.54 7.05
C LEU A 31 24.87 12.11 7.07
N GLY A 32 25.83 11.37 7.64
CA GLY A 32 27.24 11.75 7.59
C GLY A 32 27.82 11.74 6.18
N GLN A 33 27.56 10.67 5.42
CA GLN A 33 28.15 10.46 4.09
C GLN A 33 27.55 11.37 3.02
N HIS A 34 26.23 11.57 3.03
CA HIS A 34 25.53 12.28 1.96
C HIS A 34 25.27 13.76 2.25
N TYR A 35 25.17 14.13 3.53
CA TYR A 35 24.76 15.48 3.93
C TYR A 35 25.79 16.17 4.85
N GLY A 36 26.92 15.51 5.11
CA GLY A 36 28.00 16.03 5.95
C GLY A 36 27.53 16.38 7.36
N MET A 37 26.58 15.61 7.91
CA MET A 37 25.99 15.84 9.23
C MET A 37 26.46 14.82 10.25
N GLY A 38 26.82 15.33 11.43
CA GLY A 38 27.32 14.52 12.53
C GLY A 38 28.76 14.04 12.35
N GLN A 39 29.49 13.96 13.47
CA GLN A 39 30.86 13.48 13.50
C GLN A 39 30.93 12.07 14.07
N HIS A 40 31.61 11.17 13.37
CA HIS A 40 31.85 9.82 13.86
C HIS A 40 32.97 9.79 14.90
N ILE A 41 32.64 9.44 16.13
CA ILE A 41 33.58 9.33 17.26
C ILE A 41 33.45 7.92 17.84
N GLY A 42 34.47 7.08 17.63
CA GLY A 42 34.48 5.69 18.08
C GLY A 42 33.39 4.86 17.40
N SER A 43 32.38 4.44 18.17
CA SER A 43 31.22 3.66 17.70
C SER A 43 29.92 4.47 17.60
N ARG A 44 30.01 5.80 17.78
CA ARG A 44 28.84 6.70 17.85
C ARG A 44 29.00 7.86 16.89
N PHE A 45 27.86 8.48 16.55
CA PHE A 45 27.81 9.76 15.87
C PHE A 45 27.40 10.84 16.85
N THR A 46 28.17 11.91 16.91
CA THR A 46 27.85 13.12 17.66
C THR A 46 27.25 14.14 16.72
N PHE A 47 26.05 14.64 17.04
CA PHE A 47 25.38 15.69 16.31
C PHE A 47 25.38 16.97 17.14
N THR A 48 25.67 18.07 16.47
CA THR A 48 25.78 19.42 17.03
C THR A 48 24.51 20.24 16.79
N GLU A 49 24.40 21.39 17.42
CA GLU A 49 23.30 22.34 17.16
C GLU A 49 23.30 22.83 15.70
N ALA A 50 24.47 22.94 15.07
CA ALA A 50 24.58 23.26 13.65
C ALA A 50 23.98 22.16 12.76
N ASP A 51 24.12 20.89 13.16
CA ASP A 51 23.47 19.77 12.47
C ASP A 51 21.95 19.81 12.64
N ALA A 52 21.44 20.20 13.81
CA ALA A 52 20.00 20.39 14.02
C ALA A 52 19.43 21.55 13.20
N ALA A 53 20.13 22.68 13.11
CA ALA A 53 19.74 23.78 12.24
C ALA A 53 19.70 23.36 10.76
N ARG A 54 20.67 22.55 10.32
CA ARG A 54 20.71 22.00 8.96
C ARG A 54 19.56 21.01 8.73
N ALA A 55 19.28 20.13 9.70
CA ALA A 55 18.15 19.21 9.64
C ALA A 55 16.81 19.95 9.51
N ARG A 56 16.63 21.06 10.24
CA ARG A 56 15.45 21.93 10.10
C ARG A 56 15.32 22.47 8.69
N GLN A 57 16.41 22.99 8.11
CA GLN A 57 16.39 23.51 6.75
C GLN A 57 16.08 22.42 5.71
N MET A 58 16.59 21.21 5.91
CA MET A 58 16.30 20.06 5.04
C MET A 58 14.81 19.68 5.04
N LEU A 59 14.17 19.69 6.22
CA LEU A 59 12.73 19.43 6.35
C LEU A 59 11.91 20.54 5.67
N VAL A 60 12.26 21.81 5.89
CA VAL A 60 11.60 22.98 5.26
C VAL A 60 11.71 22.92 3.73
N ASN A 61 12.91 22.69 3.20
CA ASN A 61 13.15 22.65 1.75
C ASN A 61 12.40 21.49 1.08
N ALA A 62 12.12 20.42 1.82
CA ALA A 62 11.36 19.27 1.33
C ALA A 62 9.85 19.39 1.58
N ASN A 63 9.39 20.50 2.14
CA ASN A 63 8.01 20.73 2.56
C ASN A 63 7.49 19.62 3.51
N ILE A 64 8.35 19.20 4.45
CA ILE A 64 8.06 18.18 5.48
C ILE A 64 7.91 18.88 6.83
N ALA A 65 6.91 18.48 7.60
CA ALA A 65 6.68 19.01 8.95
C ALA A 65 7.92 18.86 9.84
N ILE A 66 8.30 19.95 10.53
CA ILE A 66 9.47 20.02 11.40
C ILE A 66 9.23 19.27 12.71
N GLU A 67 8.02 19.36 13.25
CA GLU A 67 7.65 18.68 14.47
C GLU A 67 7.04 17.30 14.15
N PRO A 68 7.42 16.25 14.91
CA PRO A 68 6.70 14.99 14.84
C PRO A 68 5.27 15.23 15.35
N PRO A 69 4.26 14.63 14.71
CA PRO A 69 2.88 14.81 15.15
C PRO A 69 2.68 14.30 16.58
N SER A 70 2.04 15.12 17.42
CA SER A 70 1.95 14.97 18.88
C SER A 70 1.12 13.77 19.36
N THR A 71 0.45 13.06 18.46
CA THR A 71 -0.33 11.86 18.74
C THR A 71 -0.18 10.91 17.55
N GLY A 72 -0.19 9.60 17.79
CA GLY A 72 -0.12 8.60 16.73
C GLY A 72 -1.19 8.87 15.66
N LEU A 73 -0.76 9.45 14.53
CA LEU A 73 -1.68 9.98 13.54
C LEU A 73 -2.52 8.88 12.93
N ARG A 74 -3.83 9.10 12.93
CA ARG A 74 -4.77 8.39 12.05
C ARG A 74 -4.55 8.91 10.62
N ARG A 75 -4.50 7.98 9.67
CA ARG A 75 -4.15 8.15 8.25
C ARG A 75 -4.82 9.34 7.53
N ALA A 76 -5.98 9.79 8.00
CA ALA A 76 -6.70 10.92 7.44
C ALA A 76 -5.90 12.25 7.46
N GLU A 77 -4.92 12.39 8.36
CA GLU A 77 -4.11 13.61 8.51
C GLU A 77 -2.74 13.50 7.80
N ALA A 78 -2.39 12.34 7.23
CA ALA A 78 -1.09 12.09 6.61
C ALA A 78 -0.95 12.68 5.19
N GLY A 79 -2.07 12.92 4.50
CA GLY A 79 -2.07 13.43 3.12
C GLY A 79 -1.58 14.88 2.97
N GLN A 80 -1.57 15.67 4.06
CA GLN A 80 -1.10 17.06 4.02
C GLN A 80 0.37 17.24 4.42
N ASN A 81 1.03 16.21 4.98
CA ASN A 81 2.33 16.39 5.65
C ASN A 81 3.52 15.62 5.05
N ASN A 82 3.32 14.65 4.13
CA ASN A 82 4.46 13.99 3.48
C ASN A 82 4.09 13.04 2.31
N PRO A 83 4.46 13.32 1.05
CA PRO A 83 4.30 12.34 -0.05
C PRO A 83 5.25 11.13 0.06
N ALA A 84 6.32 11.18 0.87
CA ALA A 84 7.27 10.07 1.02
C ALA A 84 6.90 9.06 2.12
N ARG A 85 5.89 9.33 2.96
CA ARG A 85 5.39 8.41 4.00
C ARG A 85 4.36 7.40 3.49
N GLU A 86 3.91 7.48 2.25
CA GLU A 86 2.85 6.59 1.75
C GLU A 86 3.24 5.10 1.74
N LYS A 87 4.54 4.77 1.75
CA LYS A 87 5.00 3.38 1.58
C LYS A 87 5.92 2.80 2.65
N ALA A 88 6.42 3.59 3.60
CA ALA A 88 7.39 3.10 4.58
C ALA A 88 6.97 3.49 6.00
N GLY A 89 6.36 2.56 6.73
CA GLY A 89 6.16 2.70 8.18
C GLY A 89 4.72 2.63 8.69
N THR A 90 3.73 2.40 7.82
CA THR A 90 2.41 2.00 8.30
C THR A 90 2.39 0.49 8.50
N LEU A 91 1.99 0.04 9.69
CA LEU A 91 1.43 -1.31 9.84
C LEU A 91 0.45 -1.52 8.68
N PRO A 92 0.50 -2.66 7.97
CA PRO A 92 -0.51 -2.98 6.96
C PRO A 92 -1.87 -2.68 7.58
N PRO A 93 -2.77 -1.97 6.88
CA PRO A 93 -4.02 -1.45 7.47
C PRO A 93 -4.75 -2.52 8.27
N HIS A 94 -4.55 -3.79 7.89
CA HIS A 94 -4.74 -4.94 8.74
C HIS A 94 -3.72 -6.03 8.32
N GLY A 95 -2.96 -6.60 9.26
CA GLY A 95 -1.88 -7.57 8.96
C GLY A 95 -2.32 -8.84 8.22
N ASP A 96 -3.61 -9.19 8.30
CA ASP A 96 -4.19 -10.40 7.71
C ASP A 96 -5.66 -10.17 7.29
N SER A 97 -5.96 -9.01 6.71
CA SER A 97 -7.33 -8.70 6.32
C SER A 97 -7.44 -8.09 4.92
N ILE A 98 -8.59 -8.31 4.31
CA ILE A 98 -8.95 -7.87 2.97
C ILE A 98 -10.09 -6.86 3.08
N ALA A 99 -9.88 -5.68 2.48
CA ALA A 99 -10.94 -4.70 2.34
C ALA A 99 -11.78 -5.02 1.10
N VAL A 100 -13.10 -5.15 1.28
CA VAL A 100 -14.05 -5.51 0.21
C VAL A 100 -15.14 -4.45 0.10
N LYS A 101 -15.54 -4.13 -1.14
CA LYS A 101 -16.64 -3.21 -1.46
C LYS A 101 -17.39 -3.74 -2.68
N ALA A 102 -18.72 -3.65 -2.67
CA ALA A 102 -19.50 -3.88 -3.87
C ALA A 102 -19.31 -2.70 -4.83
N ALA A 103 -18.66 -2.93 -5.98
CA ALA A 103 -18.41 -1.89 -6.98
C ALA A 103 -19.61 -1.68 -7.92
N HIS A 104 -20.19 -2.77 -8.42
CA HIS A 104 -21.37 -2.77 -9.28
C HIS A 104 -22.06 -4.15 -9.21
N GLY A 105 -23.38 -4.18 -9.36
CA GLY A 105 -24.16 -5.43 -9.31
C GLY A 105 -24.36 -6.00 -7.91
N HIS A 106 -24.61 -7.31 -7.84
CA HIS A 106 -24.83 -8.04 -6.59
C HIS A 106 -23.54 -8.68 -6.10
N CYS A 107 -23.27 -8.53 -4.81
CA CYS A 107 -22.13 -9.14 -4.12
C CYS A 107 -22.60 -9.52 -2.73
N ASP A 108 -22.43 -10.79 -2.36
CA ASP A 108 -22.86 -11.32 -1.08
C ASP A 108 -21.69 -11.91 -0.27
N LEU A 109 -21.83 -11.81 1.05
CA LEU A 109 -20.97 -12.43 2.04
C LEU A 109 -21.89 -13.23 2.96
N ASP A 110 -21.79 -14.56 2.91
CA ASP A 110 -22.65 -15.48 3.67
C ASP A 110 -24.15 -15.19 3.48
N GLY A 111 -24.55 -14.83 2.26
CA GLY A 111 -25.94 -14.50 1.91
C GLY A 111 -26.40 -13.10 2.33
N LEU A 112 -25.52 -12.27 2.90
CA LEU A 112 -25.78 -10.86 3.20
C LEU A 112 -25.15 -9.94 2.16
N PRO A 113 -25.83 -8.86 1.74
CA PRO A 113 -25.28 -7.94 0.75
C PRO A 113 -24.04 -7.22 1.30
N VAL A 114 -22.96 -7.24 0.51
CA VAL A 114 -21.74 -6.48 0.80
C VAL A 114 -22.01 -4.99 0.62
N ALA A 115 -21.39 -4.17 1.47
CA ALA A 115 -21.59 -2.72 1.47
C ALA A 115 -21.21 -2.08 0.12
N THR A 116 -22.13 -1.27 -0.41
CA THR A 116 -21.95 -0.44 -1.61
C THR A 116 -21.32 0.92 -1.29
N GLN A 117 -21.54 1.43 -0.08
CA GLN A 117 -20.90 2.64 0.45
C GLN A 117 -19.84 2.28 1.49
N GLY A 118 -18.72 3.01 1.49
CA GLY A 118 -17.56 2.66 2.32
C GLY A 118 -16.87 1.38 1.85
N TYR A 119 -16.32 0.60 2.77
CA TYR A 119 -15.77 -0.74 2.54
C TYR A 119 -15.88 -1.56 3.83
N GLN A 120 -15.98 -2.88 3.70
CA GLN A 120 -15.92 -3.82 4.81
C GLN A 120 -14.49 -4.37 4.92
N VAL A 121 -14.08 -4.70 6.13
CA VAL A 121 -12.77 -5.29 6.42
C VAL A 121 -13.00 -6.71 6.90
N LEU A 122 -12.48 -7.68 6.16
CA LEU A 122 -12.71 -9.11 6.36
C LEU A 122 -11.40 -9.82 6.65
N THR A 123 -11.43 -10.89 7.45
CA THR A 123 -10.31 -11.84 7.49
C THR A 123 -10.16 -12.54 6.14
N LEU A 124 -9.01 -13.18 5.90
CA LEU A 124 -8.82 -14.00 4.70
C LEU A 124 -9.90 -15.08 4.56
N GLU A 125 -10.25 -15.74 5.66
CA GLU A 125 -11.29 -16.79 5.68
C GLU A 125 -12.65 -16.23 5.28
N GLN A 126 -13.05 -15.09 5.83
CA GLN A 126 -14.30 -14.42 5.47
C GLN A 126 -14.31 -13.97 4.00
N ALA A 127 -13.17 -13.49 3.50
CA ALA A 127 -13.08 -13.06 2.11
C ALA A 127 -13.28 -14.20 1.10
N LEU A 128 -12.96 -15.44 1.46
CA LEU A 128 -13.19 -16.63 0.61
C LEU A 128 -14.68 -16.97 0.46
N SER A 129 -15.51 -16.56 1.41
CA SER A 129 -16.96 -16.73 1.35
C SER A 129 -17.66 -15.67 0.49
N VAL A 130 -16.96 -14.60 0.09
CA VAL A 130 -17.53 -13.57 -0.79
C VAL A 130 -17.90 -14.19 -2.13
N ARG A 131 -19.12 -13.90 -2.59
CA ARG A 131 -19.65 -14.32 -3.89
C ARG A 131 -19.91 -13.10 -4.75
N ALA A 132 -19.32 -13.13 -5.94
CA ALA A 132 -19.45 -12.12 -6.98
C ALA A 132 -19.17 -12.75 -8.34
N ASP A 133 -19.76 -12.19 -9.40
CA ASP A 133 -19.48 -12.61 -10.78
C ASP A 133 -18.05 -12.28 -11.20
N VAL A 134 -17.52 -11.15 -10.72
CA VAL A 134 -16.18 -10.64 -11.05
C VAL A 134 -15.53 -10.02 -9.83
N LEU A 135 -14.25 -10.34 -9.64
CA LEU A 135 -13.40 -9.71 -8.65
C LEU A 135 -12.51 -8.63 -9.30
N LEU A 136 -12.53 -7.44 -8.72
CA LEU A 136 -11.61 -6.37 -9.05
C LEU A 136 -10.59 -6.23 -7.91
N VAL A 137 -9.33 -6.48 -8.20
CA VAL A 137 -8.24 -6.30 -7.23
C VAL A 137 -7.76 -4.86 -7.29
N VAL A 138 -7.71 -4.20 -6.12
CA VAL A 138 -7.26 -2.82 -6.00
C VAL A 138 -6.10 -2.77 -5.01
N GLU A 139 -4.92 -2.38 -5.48
CA GLU A 139 -3.71 -2.33 -4.66
C GLU A 139 -3.70 -1.15 -3.67
N ASN A 140 -4.42 -0.08 -3.99
CA ASN A 140 -4.47 1.14 -3.19
C ASN A 140 -5.84 1.28 -2.50
N LEU A 141 -5.85 1.31 -1.17
CA LEU A 141 -7.06 1.50 -0.36
C LEU A 141 -7.80 2.81 -0.71
N GLU A 142 -7.07 3.87 -1.05
CA GLU A 142 -7.70 5.15 -1.40
C GLU A 142 -8.49 5.04 -2.71
N SER A 143 -7.97 4.30 -3.68
CA SER A 143 -8.70 3.98 -4.92
C SER A 143 -9.94 3.14 -4.64
N LEU A 144 -9.87 2.18 -3.70
CA LEU A 144 -11.02 1.38 -3.27
C LEU A 144 -12.11 2.26 -2.64
N ARG A 145 -11.72 3.20 -1.78
CA ARG A 145 -12.65 4.11 -1.08
C ARG A 145 -13.49 4.94 -2.04
N PHE A 146 -12.88 5.39 -3.13
CA PHE A 146 -13.50 6.26 -4.13
C PHE A 146 -13.79 5.58 -5.47
N LEU A 147 -13.97 4.25 -5.47
CA LEU A 147 -14.26 3.46 -6.68
C LEU A 147 -15.41 4.04 -7.51
N GLU A 148 -16.45 4.56 -6.86
CA GLU A 148 -17.63 5.17 -7.49
C GLU A 148 -17.31 6.43 -8.31
N ARG A 149 -16.17 7.08 -8.07
CA ARG A 149 -15.74 8.28 -8.81
C ARG A 149 -15.04 7.94 -10.12
N ASN A 150 -14.62 6.69 -10.30
CA ASN A 150 -13.87 6.24 -11.47
C ASN A 150 -14.82 5.89 -12.62
N ARG A 151 -15.36 6.93 -13.26
CA ARG A 151 -16.28 6.81 -14.41
C ARG A 151 -15.67 6.18 -15.66
N TRP A 152 -14.34 6.08 -15.71
CA TRP A 152 -13.62 5.43 -16.80
C TRP A 152 -13.64 3.90 -16.70
N ILE A 153 -14.09 3.33 -15.57
CA ILE A 153 -14.23 1.88 -15.41
C ILE A 153 -15.61 1.48 -15.93
N ASP A 154 -15.61 0.81 -17.08
CA ASP A 154 -16.79 0.13 -17.60
C ASP A 154 -16.95 -1.23 -16.90
N TYR A 155 -17.84 -1.28 -15.90
CA TYR A 155 -18.08 -2.48 -15.11
C TYR A 155 -18.89 -3.54 -15.88
N GLU A 156 -19.85 -3.12 -16.70
CA GLU A 156 -20.75 -4.03 -17.43
C GLU A 156 -19.98 -4.78 -18.52
N SER A 157 -19.24 -4.07 -19.37
CA SER A 157 -18.47 -4.72 -20.44
C SER A 157 -17.39 -5.65 -19.90
N LYS A 158 -16.78 -5.30 -18.76
CA LYS A 158 -15.80 -6.17 -18.08
C LYS A 158 -16.47 -7.40 -17.47
N ALA A 159 -17.65 -7.26 -16.89
CA ALA A 159 -18.42 -8.38 -16.34
C ALA A 159 -18.79 -9.39 -17.43
N GLU A 160 -19.31 -8.92 -18.56
CA GLU A 160 -19.68 -9.78 -19.69
C GLU A 160 -18.47 -10.51 -20.27
N ARG A 161 -17.33 -9.82 -20.42
CA ARG A 161 -16.10 -10.45 -20.90
C ARG A 161 -15.57 -11.52 -19.93
N ALA A 162 -15.67 -11.29 -18.63
CA ALA A 162 -15.28 -12.28 -17.62
C ALA A 162 -16.18 -13.53 -17.66
N LYS A 163 -17.50 -13.36 -17.81
CA LYS A 163 -18.46 -14.46 -17.98
C LYS A 163 -18.16 -15.27 -19.25
N GLN A 164 -17.86 -14.61 -20.36
CA GLN A 164 -17.49 -15.28 -21.62
C GLN A 164 -16.20 -16.10 -21.49
N LEU A 165 -15.18 -15.56 -20.81
CA LEU A 165 -13.93 -16.28 -20.54
C LEU A 165 -14.17 -17.51 -19.66
N ALA A 166 -14.98 -17.37 -18.60
CA ALA A 166 -15.35 -18.49 -17.73
C ALA A 166 -16.12 -19.58 -18.51
N ALA A 167 -17.09 -19.19 -19.35
CA ALA A 167 -17.84 -20.11 -20.20
C ALA A 167 -16.96 -20.83 -21.24
N GLY A 168 -15.95 -20.14 -21.77
CA GLY A 168 -14.97 -20.72 -22.70
C GLY A 168 -14.02 -21.71 -22.03
N LEU A 169 -13.65 -21.48 -20.77
CA LEU A 169 -12.85 -22.39 -19.95
C LEU A 169 -13.65 -23.61 -19.47
N SER A 170 -14.97 -23.50 -19.35
CA SER A 170 -15.89 -24.60 -19.02
C SER A 170 -16.29 -25.48 -20.20
N ARG A 171 -15.81 -25.22 -21.43
CA ARG A 171 -15.91 -26.25 -22.48
C ARG A 171 -15.03 -27.43 -22.04
N PRO A 172 -15.56 -28.66 -21.90
CA PRO A 172 -14.71 -29.81 -21.67
C PRO A 172 -13.67 -29.79 -22.80
N ARG A 173 -12.39 -29.89 -22.45
CA ARG A 173 -11.36 -30.24 -23.44
C ARG A 173 -11.92 -31.46 -24.14
N GLY A 174 -12.37 -31.28 -25.39
CA GLY A 174 -12.93 -32.35 -26.18
C GLY A 174 -11.95 -33.49 -26.07
N GLY A 175 -12.41 -34.60 -25.49
CA GLY A 175 -11.68 -35.84 -25.62
C GLY A 175 -11.38 -35.98 -27.10
N LEU A 176 -10.13 -36.32 -27.43
CA LEU A 176 -9.82 -36.81 -28.76
C LEU A 176 -10.75 -38.01 -29.00
N THR A 177 -11.90 -37.76 -29.62
CA THR A 177 -12.61 -38.79 -30.36
C THR A 177 -11.73 -39.08 -31.54
N VAL A 178 -10.87 -40.08 -31.38
CA VAL A 178 -10.29 -40.79 -32.50
C VAL A 178 -11.48 -41.25 -33.35
N PRO A 179 -11.56 -40.87 -34.64
CA PRO A 179 -12.62 -41.36 -35.51
C PRO A 179 -12.62 -42.90 -35.47
N ALA A 180 -13.79 -43.50 -35.29
CA ALA A 180 -13.96 -44.96 -35.24
C ALA A 180 -13.46 -45.68 -36.51
N ASP A 181 -13.16 -44.92 -37.56
CA ASP A 181 -12.72 -45.41 -38.86
C ASP A 181 -11.26 -45.90 -38.87
N VAL A 182 -10.50 -45.71 -37.78
CA VAL A 182 -9.08 -46.16 -37.69
C VAL A 182 -8.95 -47.58 -37.08
N LEU A 183 -10.04 -48.21 -36.61
CA LEU A 183 -9.99 -49.54 -36.00
C LEU A 183 -10.60 -50.67 -36.84
N GLN A 184 -10.91 -50.45 -38.12
CA GLN A 184 -11.28 -51.53 -39.04
C GLN A 184 -10.61 -51.40 -40.40
N GLY A 185 -9.44 -52.04 -40.50
CA GLY A 185 -9.01 -52.78 -41.70
C GLY A 185 -8.57 -51.99 -42.92
N ARG A 186 -7.25 -51.94 -43.13
CA ARG A 186 -6.55 -52.68 -44.20
C ARG A 186 -5.05 -52.63 -44.02
#